data_AF-A0A1I8IJU4-F1
#
_entry.id   AF-A0A1I8IJU4-F1
#
_cell.length_a   1.000
_cell.length_b   1.000
_cell.length_c   1.000
_cell.angle_alpha   90.00
_cell.angle_beta   90.00
_cell.angle_gamma   90.00
#
_symmetry.space_group_name_H-M   'P 1'
#
loop_
_entity.id
_entity.type
_entity.pdbx_description
1 polymer ?
#
loop_
_entity_poly.entity_id
_entity_poly.type
_entity_poly.pdbx_seq_one_letter_code
_entity_poly.pdbx_strand_id
1 'polypeptide(L)'
;MSSPDPTSNDLHVNNKDYIDGNKEAEYLALINRGAVLLSRYPLVPQSANHDCGIACLRMVLRGLDVPQAETLLAEAMEASDLGESVWTPDLLRILLHCGLRAQLYSICLLPNPGYAQLNFYRDKFSSDQQRVARNLDWISQIDPQAAVQQSLPLSAVLDHLSARLGPVICLIDANNTDAARLRSCMHCNCLSLSSPCCGGGPYQGHYILLCGYLPEERRLIYRDPMSRISEYKLMSFKEFDRVRTAYGTDEDLLFVFG
;
A
#
# COMPACT_ATOMS: atom_id res chain seq x y z
N MET A 1 -9.69 44.02 8.55
CA MET A 1 -9.62 42.64 9.11
C MET A 1 -9.45 41.72 7.92
N SER A 2 -8.19 41.44 7.57
CA SER A 2 -7.85 40.63 6.40
C SER A 2 -7.75 39.17 6.84
N SER A 3 -8.43 38.29 6.12
CA SER A 3 -8.43 36.84 6.33
C SER A 3 -7.00 36.27 6.24
N PRO A 4 -6.64 35.24 7.04
CA PRO A 4 -5.33 34.62 6.94
C PRO A 4 -5.23 33.78 5.65
N ASP A 5 -4.10 33.92 4.99
CA ASP A 5 -3.69 33.19 3.79
C ASP A 5 -3.44 31.70 4.12
N PRO A 6 -4.12 30.73 3.49
CA PRO A 6 -3.99 29.31 3.81
C PRO A 6 -2.68 28.67 3.31
N THR A 7 -1.78 29.42 2.67
CA THR A 7 -0.53 28.89 2.10
C THR A 7 0.64 28.81 3.08
N SER A 8 0.47 29.27 4.33
CA SER A 8 1.59 29.50 5.25
C SER A 8 2.07 28.31 6.10
N ASN A 9 1.44 27.12 6.03
CA ASN A 9 1.80 26.00 6.91
C ASN A 9 2.58 24.85 6.24
N ASP A 10 3.00 25.00 4.98
CA ASP A 10 3.53 23.88 4.18
C ASP A 10 5.02 23.95 3.80
N LEU A 11 5.83 24.79 4.47
CA LEU A 11 7.24 24.97 4.07
C LEU A 11 8.30 24.63 5.13
N HIS A 12 7.97 23.80 6.13
CA HIS A 12 8.99 23.21 6.99
C HIS A 12 9.21 21.73 6.67
N VAL A 13 9.71 21.48 5.45
CA VAL A 13 10.51 20.28 5.16
C VAL A 13 11.87 20.52 5.79
N ASN A 14 12.29 19.66 6.70
CA ASN A 14 13.54 19.85 7.42
C ASN A 14 14.67 19.35 6.51
N ASN A 15 15.82 20.04 6.47
CA ASN A 15 16.97 19.67 5.62
C ASN A 15 17.52 18.24 5.88
N LYS A 16 17.02 17.56 6.91
CA LYS A 16 17.34 16.16 7.24
C LYS A 16 16.55 15.13 6.42
N ASP A 17 15.48 15.54 5.72
CA ASP A 17 14.63 14.67 4.89
C ASP A 17 15.23 14.40 3.50
N TYR A 18 16.36 15.02 3.18
CA TYR A 18 17.03 14.96 1.89
C TYR A 18 18.23 14.01 1.93
N ILE A 19 18.01 12.79 1.42
CA ILE A 19 19.11 11.99 0.89
C ILE A 19 18.82 11.78 -0.59
N ASP A 20 19.69 12.38 -1.41
CA ASP A 20 19.86 12.25 -2.86
C ASP A 20 19.19 13.32 -3.76
N GLY A 21 20.03 14.02 -4.53
CA GLY A 21 19.81 15.34 -5.15
C GLY A 21 18.85 15.41 -6.34
N ASN A 22 17.99 14.41 -6.55
CA ASN A 22 16.97 14.39 -7.60
C ASN A 22 15.53 14.38 -7.07
N LYS A 23 15.34 14.28 -5.74
CA LYS A 23 14.01 14.20 -5.11
C LYS A 23 13.25 15.52 -5.10
N GLU A 24 13.94 16.65 -5.01
CA GLU A 24 13.31 17.97 -4.99
C GLU A 24 12.69 18.32 -6.36
N ALA A 25 13.42 18.06 -7.45
CA ALA A 25 12.92 18.29 -8.81
C ALA A 25 11.69 17.43 -9.13
N GLU A 26 11.72 16.15 -8.75
CA GLU A 26 10.56 15.25 -8.91
C GLU A 26 9.36 15.72 -8.09
N TYR A 27 9.58 16.07 -6.81
CA TYR A 27 8.55 16.62 -5.94
C TYR A 27 7.92 17.88 -6.56
N LEU A 28 8.74 18.86 -6.93
CA LEU A 28 8.29 20.10 -7.56
C LEU A 28 7.54 19.83 -8.86
N ALA A 29 7.97 18.85 -9.67
CA ALA A 29 7.26 18.47 -10.89
C ALA A 29 5.85 17.93 -10.60
N LEU A 30 5.67 17.14 -9.55
CA LEU A 30 4.35 16.65 -9.12
C LEU A 30 3.48 17.79 -8.55
N ILE A 31 4.04 18.63 -7.69
CA ILE A 31 3.32 19.75 -7.09
C ILE A 31 2.88 20.77 -8.16
N ASN A 32 3.73 21.06 -9.15
CA ASN A 32 3.39 21.95 -10.27
C ASN A 32 2.24 21.41 -11.15
N ARG A 33 1.97 20.09 -11.09
CA ARG A 33 0.82 19.45 -11.75
C ARG A 33 -0.42 19.41 -10.85
N GLY A 34 -0.39 20.05 -9.67
CA GLY A 34 -1.49 20.08 -8.72
C GLY A 34 -1.62 18.81 -7.87
N ALA A 35 -0.52 18.09 -7.64
CA ALA A 35 -0.56 16.89 -6.81
C ALA A 35 -0.95 17.18 -5.35
N VAL A 36 -1.81 16.32 -4.81
CA VAL A 36 -1.90 16.08 -3.36
C VAL A 36 -0.88 15.00 -3.05
N LEU A 37 0.13 15.31 -2.22
CA LEU A 37 1.26 14.41 -1.99
C LEU A 37 1.74 14.40 -0.54
N LEU A 38 1.88 13.22 0.02
CA LEU A 38 2.54 12.93 1.28
C LEU A 38 4.01 12.57 1.00
N SER A 39 4.88 13.57 0.95
CA SER A 39 6.26 13.43 0.50
C SER A 39 7.21 12.78 1.52
N ARG A 40 6.80 12.66 2.79
CA ARG A 40 7.64 12.16 3.89
C ARG A 40 7.96 10.66 3.80
N TYR A 41 7.24 9.89 2.99
CA TYR A 41 7.39 8.44 2.90
C TYR A 41 8.44 8.05 1.85
N PRO A 42 9.67 7.66 2.25
CA PRO A 42 10.71 7.30 1.31
C PRO A 42 10.39 5.97 0.62
N LEU A 43 10.98 5.72 -0.54
CA LEU A 43 10.99 4.37 -1.09
C LEU A 43 11.91 3.48 -0.23
N VAL A 44 11.38 2.36 0.24
CA VAL A 44 12.16 1.22 0.77
C VAL A 44 11.93 0.05 -0.17
N PRO A 45 12.95 -0.37 -0.95
CA PRO A 45 12.79 -1.51 -1.84
C PRO A 45 12.69 -2.82 -1.05
N GLN A 46 11.89 -3.75 -1.55
CA GLN A 46 11.75 -5.09 -0.99
C GLN A 46 13.06 -5.89 -1.18
N SER A 47 13.44 -6.68 -0.17
CA SER A 47 14.72 -7.37 -0.08
C SER A 47 14.66 -8.86 -0.43
N ALA A 48 13.47 -9.44 -0.38
CA ALA A 48 13.21 -10.85 -0.66
C ALA A 48 11.98 -10.99 -1.58
N ASN A 49 11.65 -12.23 -1.93
CA ASN A 49 10.32 -12.48 -2.49
C ASN A 49 9.31 -12.38 -1.35
N HIS A 50 8.17 -11.71 -1.60
CA HIS A 50 7.02 -11.60 -0.69
C HIS A 50 7.17 -10.69 0.55
N ASP A 51 8.26 -9.92 0.69
CA ASP A 51 8.41 -8.92 1.77
C ASP A 51 7.91 -7.51 1.36
N CYS A 52 7.14 -7.37 0.27
CA CYS A 52 6.62 -6.07 -0.19
C CYS A 52 5.75 -5.37 0.87
N GLY A 53 4.96 -6.12 1.64
CA GLY A 53 4.21 -5.55 2.78
C GLY A 53 5.12 -5.02 3.89
N ILE A 54 6.22 -5.72 4.19
CA ILE A 54 7.21 -5.29 5.20
C ILE A 54 7.99 -4.08 4.73
N ALA A 55 8.31 -4.01 3.44
CA ALA A 55 8.87 -2.82 2.82
C ALA A 55 7.91 -1.62 2.96
N CYS A 56 6.60 -1.80 2.74
CA CYS A 56 5.60 -0.77 3.01
C CYS A 56 5.58 -0.32 4.49
N LEU A 57 5.65 -1.26 5.44
CA LEU A 57 5.77 -0.91 6.87
C LEU A 57 7.02 -0.07 7.14
N ARG A 58 8.19 -0.43 6.59
CA ARG A 58 9.42 0.36 6.73
C ARG A 58 9.26 1.77 6.15
N MET A 59 8.60 1.92 5.00
CA MET A 59 8.33 3.24 4.41
C MET A 59 7.48 4.08 5.37
N VAL A 60 6.43 3.50 5.96
CA VAL A 60 5.56 4.16 6.94
C VAL A 60 6.33 4.56 8.20
N LEU A 61 7.04 3.62 8.83
CA LEU A 61 7.78 3.88 10.08
C LEU A 61 8.85 4.96 9.90
N ARG A 62 9.55 4.95 8.75
CA ARG A 62 10.53 6.00 8.41
C ARG A 62 9.87 7.35 8.15
N GLY A 63 8.75 7.37 7.41
CA GLY A 63 8.04 8.60 7.11
C GLY A 63 7.36 9.26 8.30
N LEU A 64 7.11 8.50 9.36
CA LEU A 64 6.59 8.97 10.65
C LEU A 64 7.68 9.18 11.71
N ASP A 65 8.96 9.09 11.33
CA ASP A 65 10.11 9.27 12.23
C ASP A 65 10.04 8.39 13.51
N VAL A 66 9.53 7.16 13.38
CA VAL A 66 9.40 6.24 14.52
C VAL A 66 10.79 5.91 15.09
N PRO A 67 11.07 6.22 16.37
CA PRO A 67 12.36 5.94 16.98
C PRO A 67 12.65 4.44 16.99
N GLN A 68 13.89 4.06 16.66
CA GLN A 68 14.31 2.66 16.64
C GLN A 68 13.41 1.76 15.76
N ALA A 69 12.88 2.32 14.66
CA ALA A 69 11.90 1.68 13.78
C ALA A 69 12.25 0.23 13.38
N GLU A 70 13.51 -0.07 13.05
CA GLU A 70 13.88 -1.43 12.63
C GLU A 70 13.87 -2.43 13.79
N THR A 71 14.26 -2.01 15.01
CA THR A 71 14.17 -2.85 16.22
C THR A 71 12.71 -3.12 16.56
N LEU A 72 11.88 -2.07 16.60
CA LEU A 72 10.46 -2.18 16.91
C LEU A 72 9.71 -3.02 15.86
N LEU A 73 10.06 -2.87 14.58
CA LEU A 73 9.53 -3.69 13.51
C LEU A 73 9.89 -5.17 13.70
N ALA A 74 11.14 -5.48 14.06
CA ALA A 74 11.57 -6.86 14.31
C ALA A 74 10.82 -7.48 15.50
N GLU A 75 10.68 -6.73 16.61
CA GLU A 75 9.91 -7.14 17.79
C GLU A 75 8.43 -7.38 17.44
N ALA A 76 7.81 -6.48 16.68
CA ALA A 76 6.43 -6.62 16.24
C ALA A 76 6.21 -7.82 15.31
N MET A 77 7.15 -8.07 14.38
CA MET A 77 7.12 -9.22 13.50
C MET A 77 7.21 -10.53 14.30
N GLU A 78 8.13 -10.62 15.27
CA GLU A 78 8.26 -11.76 16.17
C GLU A 78 6.99 -11.95 17.01
N ALA A 79 6.45 -10.88 17.60
CA ALA A 79 5.23 -10.92 18.40
C ALA A 79 3.97 -11.28 17.58
N SER A 80 4.01 -11.16 16.25
CA SER A 80 2.94 -11.57 15.34
C SER A 80 3.11 -12.97 14.75
N ASP A 81 4.19 -13.69 15.13
CA ASP A 81 4.55 -15.01 14.56
C ASP A 81 4.61 -14.94 13.02
N LEU A 82 5.15 -13.84 12.50
CA LEU A 82 5.12 -13.55 11.06
C LEU A 82 5.97 -14.58 10.29
N GLY A 83 5.31 -15.28 9.37
CA GLY A 83 5.97 -16.19 8.44
C GLY A 83 6.32 -15.53 7.09
N GLU A 84 6.72 -16.36 6.12
CA GLU A 84 7.02 -15.92 4.74
C GLU A 84 5.77 -15.48 3.95
N SER A 85 4.59 -15.93 4.38
CA SER A 85 3.30 -15.60 3.76
C SER A 85 2.64 -14.48 4.56
N VAL A 86 2.70 -13.25 4.03
CA VAL A 86 2.25 -12.03 4.72
C VAL A 86 0.82 -11.69 4.32
N TRP A 87 -0.07 -11.56 5.31
CA TRP A 87 -1.46 -11.14 5.11
C TRP A 87 -1.70 -9.74 5.69
N THR A 88 -2.69 -9.02 5.17
CA THR A 88 -2.94 -7.62 5.59
C THR A 88 -3.24 -7.46 7.08
N PRO A 89 -3.96 -8.39 7.76
CA PRO A 89 -4.09 -8.35 9.22
C PRO A 89 -2.75 -8.49 9.97
N ASP A 90 -1.75 -9.17 9.40
CA ASP A 90 -0.41 -9.21 9.98
C ASP A 90 0.21 -7.80 9.96
N LEU A 91 0.08 -7.08 8.84
CA LEU A 91 0.56 -5.69 8.70
C LEU A 91 -0.15 -4.74 9.68
N LEU A 92 -1.47 -4.86 9.81
CA LEU A 92 -2.24 -4.07 10.77
C LEU A 92 -1.78 -4.32 12.20
N ARG A 93 -1.65 -5.59 12.61
CA ARG A 93 -1.14 -5.94 13.94
C ARG A 93 0.22 -5.32 14.20
N ILE A 94 1.14 -5.38 13.23
CA ILE A 94 2.48 -4.80 13.37
C ILE A 94 2.41 -3.28 13.54
N LEU A 95 1.61 -2.57 12.75
CA LEU A 95 1.44 -1.11 12.92
C LEU A 95 0.92 -0.75 14.32
N LEU A 96 -0.10 -1.46 14.81
CA LEU A 96 -0.65 -1.25 16.15
C LEU A 96 0.38 -1.58 17.24
N HIS A 97 1.18 -2.65 17.07
CA HIS A 97 2.26 -3.00 17.99
C HIS A 97 3.34 -1.90 18.03
N CYS A 98 3.64 -1.29 16.89
CA CYS A 98 4.54 -0.13 16.81
C CYS A 98 3.94 1.16 17.41
N GLY A 99 2.73 1.12 17.98
CA GLY A 99 2.03 2.27 18.56
C GLY A 99 1.41 3.22 17.54
N LEU A 100 1.32 2.81 16.27
CA LEU A 100 0.69 3.60 15.22
C LEU A 100 -0.82 3.34 15.20
N ARG A 101 -1.60 4.35 14.80
CA ARG A 101 -3.01 4.17 14.49
C ARG A 101 -3.15 3.74 13.04
N ALA A 102 -3.89 2.66 12.81
CA ALA A 102 -4.18 2.16 11.47
C ALA A 102 -5.53 1.45 11.44
N GLN A 103 -6.14 1.38 10.26
CA GLN A 103 -7.41 0.73 10.05
C GLN A 103 -7.43 -0.05 8.74
N LEU A 104 -7.75 -1.35 8.82
CA LEU A 104 -7.94 -2.26 7.70
C LEU A 104 -9.40 -2.26 7.28
N TYR A 105 -9.61 -2.11 5.97
CA TYR A 105 -10.86 -2.38 5.27
C TYR A 105 -10.63 -3.50 4.27
N SER A 106 -11.47 -4.53 4.32
CA SER A 106 -11.39 -5.71 3.47
C SER A 106 -12.76 -6.34 3.29
N ILE A 107 -13.04 -6.99 2.16
CA ILE A 107 -14.25 -7.82 2.03
C ILE A 107 -14.08 -9.20 2.70
N CYS A 108 -12.84 -9.61 3.03
CA CYS A 108 -12.53 -10.89 3.64
C CYS A 108 -11.33 -10.77 4.61
N LEU A 109 -11.60 -10.61 5.91
CA LEU A 109 -10.54 -10.42 6.91
C LEU A 109 -9.72 -11.69 7.21
N LEU A 110 -10.31 -12.87 7.05
CA LEU A 110 -9.64 -14.15 7.24
C LEU A 110 -9.20 -14.71 5.89
N PRO A 111 -8.12 -15.52 5.83
CA PRO A 111 -7.74 -16.22 4.62
C PRO A 111 -8.93 -16.96 4.00
N ASN A 112 -9.30 -16.55 2.78
CA ASN A 112 -10.43 -17.16 2.09
C ASN A 112 -10.09 -18.61 1.70
N PRO A 113 -10.88 -19.62 2.11
CA PRO A 113 -10.65 -21.01 1.73
C PRO A 113 -10.58 -21.24 0.21
N GLY A 114 -11.21 -20.38 -0.59
CA GLY A 114 -11.12 -20.39 -2.06
C GLY A 114 -9.71 -20.11 -2.59
N TYR A 115 -8.81 -19.56 -1.77
CA TYR A 115 -7.41 -19.29 -2.12
C TYR A 115 -6.48 -20.45 -1.79
N ALA A 116 -6.94 -21.49 -1.09
CA ALA A 116 -6.13 -22.66 -0.75
C ALA A 116 -5.56 -23.38 -1.99
N GLN A 117 -6.19 -23.17 -3.16
CA GLN A 117 -5.74 -23.72 -4.46
C GLN A 117 -4.66 -22.86 -5.16
N LEU A 118 -4.40 -21.63 -4.71
CA LEU A 118 -3.39 -20.77 -5.29
C LEU A 118 -2.00 -21.22 -4.81
N ASN A 119 -1.05 -21.33 -5.73
CA ASN A 119 0.29 -21.88 -5.48
C ASN A 119 1.02 -21.21 -4.31
N PHE A 120 0.78 -19.92 -4.06
CA PHE A 120 1.41 -19.17 -2.99
C PHE A 120 0.94 -19.60 -1.58
N TYR A 121 -0.33 -19.98 -1.42
CA TYR A 121 -0.92 -20.23 -0.10
C TYR A 121 -1.01 -21.71 0.28
N ARG A 122 -1.01 -22.62 -0.71
CA ARG A 122 -1.40 -24.02 -0.55
C ARG A 122 -0.71 -24.75 0.61
N ASP A 123 0.59 -24.58 0.76
CA ASP A 123 1.38 -25.42 1.67
C ASP A 123 1.32 -24.91 3.13
N LYS A 124 0.90 -23.66 3.37
CA LYS A 124 0.88 -23.00 4.69
C LYS A 124 -0.50 -22.47 5.10
N PHE A 125 -1.54 -22.72 4.29
CA PHE A 125 -2.87 -22.12 4.47
C PHE A 125 -3.46 -22.34 5.88
N SER A 126 -3.36 -23.54 6.42
CA SER A 126 -3.91 -23.85 7.75
C SER A 126 -3.20 -23.09 8.88
N SER A 127 -1.86 -23.03 8.85
CA SER A 127 -1.08 -22.26 9.83
C SER A 127 -1.30 -20.76 9.68
N ASP A 128 -1.39 -20.26 8.44
CA ASP A 128 -1.68 -18.85 8.15
C ASP A 128 -3.06 -18.46 8.65
N GLN A 129 -4.08 -19.29 8.41
CA GLN A 129 -5.45 -19.04 8.88
C GLN A 129 -5.51 -18.95 10.40
N GLN A 130 -4.84 -19.85 11.11
CA GLN A 130 -4.78 -19.81 12.58
C GLN A 130 -4.03 -18.57 13.08
N ARG A 131 -2.90 -18.20 12.44
CA ARG A 131 -2.13 -17.01 12.80
C ARG A 131 -2.96 -15.74 12.58
N VAL A 132 -3.58 -15.59 11.41
CA VAL A 132 -4.39 -14.41 11.07
C VAL A 132 -5.58 -14.29 12.02
N ALA A 133 -6.24 -15.40 12.38
CA ALA A 133 -7.31 -15.40 13.38
C ALA A 133 -6.81 -14.88 14.75
N ARG A 134 -5.68 -15.38 15.26
CA ARG A 134 -5.08 -14.87 16.51
C ARG A 134 -4.73 -13.38 16.42
N ASN A 135 -4.26 -12.94 15.26
CA ASN A 135 -3.91 -11.53 15.03
C ASN A 135 -5.16 -10.64 15.09
N LEU A 136 -6.26 -11.04 14.45
CA LEU A 136 -7.55 -10.35 14.53
C LEU A 136 -8.13 -10.33 15.95
N ASP A 137 -8.05 -11.45 16.68
CA ASP A 137 -8.50 -11.52 18.07
C ASP A 137 -7.76 -10.50 18.95
N TRP A 138 -6.45 -10.38 18.79
CA TRP A 138 -5.66 -9.38 19.52
C TRP A 138 -5.95 -7.96 19.04
N ILE A 139 -6.07 -7.73 17.73
CA ILE A 139 -6.43 -6.41 17.18
C ILE A 139 -7.74 -5.94 17.82
N SER A 140 -8.74 -6.81 17.93
CA SER A 140 -10.04 -6.49 18.54
C SER A 140 -9.97 -6.11 20.02
N GLN A 141 -8.95 -6.60 20.74
CA GLN A 141 -8.72 -6.24 22.15
C GLN A 141 -8.05 -4.87 22.30
N ILE A 142 -7.27 -4.44 21.30
CA ILE A 142 -6.56 -3.16 21.30
C ILE A 142 -7.44 -2.05 20.72
N ASP A 143 -8.03 -2.30 19.55
CA ASP A 143 -8.93 -1.40 18.85
C ASP A 143 -10.00 -2.23 18.08
N PRO A 144 -11.23 -2.34 18.61
CA PRO A 144 -12.33 -3.05 17.98
C PRO A 144 -12.72 -2.52 16.60
N GLN A 145 -12.32 -1.29 16.23
CA GLN A 145 -12.64 -0.67 14.94
C GLN A 145 -11.47 -0.74 13.95
N ALA A 146 -10.31 -1.23 14.36
CA ALA A 146 -9.12 -1.26 13.51
C ALA A 146 -9.23 -2.26 12.34
N ALA A 147 -10.10 -3.27 12.40
CA ALA A 147 -10.33 -4.19 11.29
C ALA A 147 -11.83 -4.25 10.94
N VAL A 148 -12.19 -3.77 9.75
CA VAL A 148 -13.57 -3.64 9.30
C VAL A 148 -13.79 -4.45 8.03
N GLN A 149 -14.77 -5.36 8.08
CA GLN A 149 -15.15 -6.13 6.90
C GLN A 149 -16.08 -5.31 5.99
N GLN A 150 -15.50 -4.46 5.14
CA GLN A 150 -16.19 -3.56 4.23
C GLN A 150 -15.32 -3.22 3.02
N SER A 151 -15.91 -3.20 1.82
CA SER A 151 -15.30 -2.59 0.63
C SER A 151 -15.41 -1.06 0.71
N LEU A 152 -14.35 -0.36 0.31
CA LEU A 152 -14.35 1.10 0.22
C LEU A 152 -14.25 1.57 -1.25
N PRO A 153 -14.97 2.65 -1.60
CA PRO A 153 -14.81 3.29 -2.89
C PRO A 153 -13.48 4.06 -2.97
N LEU A 154 -13.00 4.32 -4.19
CA LEU A 154 -11.84 5.18 -4.43
C LEU A 154 -11.95 6.54 -3.71
N SER A 155 -13.16 7.13 -3.62
CA SER A 155 -13.35 8.41 -2.94
C SER A 155 -12.87 8.38 -1.48
N ALA A 156 -13.06 7.27 -0.75
CA ALA A 156 -12.57 7.16 0.62
C ALA A 156 -11.03 7.23 0.71
N VAL A 157 -10.33 6.65 -0.27
CA VAL A 157 -8.86 6.73 -0.38
C VAL A 157 -8.44 8.17 -0.69
N LEU A 158 -9.11 8.83 -1.63
CA LEU A 158 -8.80 10.22 -2.00
C LEU A 158 -9.07 11.18 -0.84
N ASP A 159 -10.17 10.99 -0.10
CA ASP A 159 -10.55 11.79 1.05
C ASP A 159 -9.48 11.65 2.15
N HIS A 160 -9.05 10.43 2.47
CA HIS A 160 -7.97 10.16 3.43
C HIS A 160 -6.65 10.84 3.07
N LEU A 161 -6.22 10.73 1.81
CA LEU A 161 -5.02 11.38 1.30
C LEU A 161 -5.13 12.91 1.27
N SER A 162 -6.29 13.43 0.89
CA SER A 162 -6.56 14.88 0.81
C SER A 162 -6.58 15.55 2.18
N ALA A 163 -7.13 14.87 3.18
CA ALA A 163 -7.12 15.28 4.57
C ALA A 163 -5.73 15.13 5.23
N ARG A 164 -4.75 14.62 4.49
CA ARG A 164 -3.38 14.35 4.94
C ARG A 164 -3.30 13.50 6.20
N LEU A 165 -4.24 12.57 6.35
CA LEU A 165 -4.30 11.69 7.51
C LEU A 165 -3.16 10.67 7.50
N GLY A 166 -2.64 10.30 6.34
CA GLY A 166 -1.52 9.38 6.21
C GLY A 166 -1.60 8.56 4.92
N PRO A 167 -0.62 7.69 4.66
CA PRO A 167 -0.58 6.88 3.47
C PRO A 167 -1.53 5.69 3.60
N VAL A 168 -1.77 5.00 2.49
CA VAL A 168 -2.57 3.79 2.46
C VAL A 168 -1.73 2.65 1.91
N ILE A 169 -1.56 1.58 2.68
CA ILE A 169 -1.00 0.32 2.18
C ILE A 169 -2.14 -0.42 1.48
N CYS A 170 -1.93 -0.83 0.24
CA CYS A 170 -2.96 -1.48 -0.59
C CYS A 170 -2.42 -2.75 -1.21
N LEU A 171 -3.23 -3.82 -1.19
CA LEU A 171 -2.95 -5.05 -1.93
C LEU A 171 -3.54 -4.95 -3.35
N ILE A 172 -2.70 -5.21 -4.35
CA ILE A 172 -3.12 -5.21 -5.76
C ILE A 172 -2.73 -6.54 -6.43
N ASP A 173 -3.42 -6.88 -7.52
CA ASP A 173 -2.96 -7.90 -8.45
C ASP A 173 -1.93 -7.29 -9.43
N ALA A 174 -0.64 -7.56 -9.20
CA ALA A 174 0.46 -7.03 -9.99
C ALA A 174 0.42 -7.49 -11.46
N ASN A 175 -0.12 -8.69 -11.72
CA ASN A 175 -0.26 -9.21 -13.08
C ASN A 175 -1.42 -8.55 -13.84
N ASN A 176 -2.30 -7.87 -13.13
CA ASN A 176 -3.42 -7.17 -13.74
C ASN A 176 -3.08 -5.71 -14.08
N THR A 177 -1.94 -5.15 -13.69
CA THR A 177 -1.56 -3.75 -14.05
C THR A 177 -1.54 -3.50 -15.56
N ASP A 178 -1.74 -2.25 -16.01
CA ASP A 178 -1.67 -1.90 -17.43
C ASP A 178 -0.29 -2.26 -18.01
N ALA A 179 0.78 -2.04 -17.23
CA ALA A 179 2.13 -2.45 -17.60
C ALA A 179 2.26 -3.98 -17.78
N ALA A 180 1.66 -4.78 -16.90
CA ALA A 180 1.68 -6.24 -17.02
C ALA A 180 0.86 -6.73 -18.23
N ARG A 181 -0.32 -6.15 -18.46
CA ARG A 181 -1.17 -6.44 -19.63
C ARG A 181 -0.46 -6.10 -20.94
N LEU A 182 0.24 -4.96 -21.00
CA LEU A 182 1.06 -4.60 -22.17
C LEU A 182 2.17 -5.62 -22.45
N ARG A 183 2.92 -6.04 -21.41
CA ARG A 183 3.94 -7.08 -21.56
C ARG A 183 3.36 -8.40 -22.08
N SER A 184 2.18 -8.78 -21.60
CA SER A 184 1.46 -9.96 -22.10
C SER A 184 1.01 -9.77 -23.55
N CYS A 185 0.52 -8.58 -23.92
CA CYS A 185 0.08 -8.29 -25.29
C CYS A 185 1.23 -8.32 -26.32
N MET A 186 2.47 -8.01 -25.92
CA MET A 186 3.64 -8.11 -26.81
C MET A 186 3.85 -9.54 -27.32
N HIS A 187 3.42 -10.56 -26.57
CA HIS A 187 3.48 -11.96 -27.01
C HIS A 187 2.34 -12.37 -27.95
N CYS A 188 1.21 -11.63 -27.98
CA CYS A 188 0.02 -11.99 -28.76
C CYS A 188 -0.24 -11.11 -30.00
N ASN A 189 0.60 -10.09 -30.25
CA ASN A 189 0.44 -9.10 -31.33
C ASN A 189 -0.91 -8.33 -31.28
N CYS A 190 -1.46 -8.18 -30.09
CA CYS A 190 -2.73 -7.53 -29.83
C CYS A 190 -2.50 -6.04 -29.54
N LEU A 191 -2.98 -5.13 -30.39
CA LEU A 191 -2.84 -3.68 -30.16
C LEU A 191 -3.85 -3.10 -29.16
N SER A 192 -4.66 -3.94 -28.51
CA SER A 192 -5.79 -3.51 -27.67
C SER A 192 -5.63 -4.01 -26.23
N LEU A 193 -5.50 -3.06 -25.29
CA LEU A 193 -5.52 -3.29 -23.83
C LEU A 193 -6.83 -3.92 -23.33
N SER A 194 -7.89 -3.85 -24.14
CA SER A 194 -9.21 -4.43 -23.85
C SER A 194 -9.40 -5.85 -24.43
N SER A 195 -8.39 -6.43 -25.08
CA SER A 195 -8.55 -7.76 -25.67
C SER A 195 -8.51 -8.87 -24.60
N PRO A 196 -9.46 -9.84 -24.61
CA PRO A 196 -9.52 -10.93 -23.64
C PRO A 196 -8.27 -11.82 -23.59
N CYS A 197 -7.52 -11.89 -24.69
CA CYS A 197 -6.26 -12.63 -24.79
C CYS A 197 -5.09 -11.96 -24.04
N CYS A 198 -5.25 -10.72 -23.59
CA CYS A 198 -4.27 -9.97 -22.79
C CYS A 198 -4.65 -9.90 -21.30
N GLY A 199 -5.32 -10.93 -20.78
CA GLY A 199 -5.39 -11.12 -19.34
C GLY A 199 -3.97 -11.19 -18.77
N GLY A 200 -3.76 -10.56 -17.61
CA GLY A 200 -2.53 -10.78 -16.86
C GLY A 200 -2.25 -12.26 -16.63
N GLY A 201 -1.03 -12.59 -16.22
CA GLY A 201 -0.73 -13.90 -15.66
C GLY A 201 -1.65 -14.25 -14.47
N PRO A 202 -1.51 -15.45 -13.88
CA PRO A 202 -2.28 -15.82 -12.68
C PRO A 202 -2.10 -14.77 -11.57
N TYR A 203 -3.09 -14.65 -10.68
CA TYR A 203 -3.06 -13.68 -9.58
C TYR A 203 -1.69 -13.61 -8.91
N GLN A 204 -1.15 -12.39 -8.79
CA GLN A 204 0.09 -12.12 -8.09
C GLN A 204 -0.13 -10.95 -7.13
N GLY A 205 -0.40 -11.25 -5.87
CA GLY A 205 -0.53 -10.25 -4.82
C GLY A 205 0.74 -9.44 -4.66
N HIS A 206 0.58 -8.12 -4.53
CA HIS A 206 1.66 -7.17 -4.30
C HIS A 206 1.17 -5.98 -3.47
N TYR A 207 1.86 -5.68 -2.37
CA TYR A 207 1.57 -4.49 -1.57
C TYR A 207 2.28 -3.26 -2.15
N ILE A 208 1.56 -2.16 -2.21
CA ILE A 208 2.07 -0.84 -2.58
C ILE A 208 1.69 0.19 -1.51
N LEU A 209 2.41 1.32 -1.47
CA LEU A 209 2.09 2.42 -0.57
C LEU A 209 1.57 3.62 -1.38
N LEU A 210 0.27 3.92 -1.26
CA LEU A 210 -0.33 5.12 -1.84
C LEU A 210 0.06 6.33 -1.00
N CYS A 211 0.64 7.34 -1.66
CA CYS A 211 1.14 8.54 -0.99
C CYS A 211 0.48 9.82 -1.53
N GLY A 212 -0.38 9.75 -2.54
CA GLY A 212 -0.97 10.95 -3.12
C GLY A 212 -1.77 10.69 -4.39
N TYR A 213 -2.17 11.77 -5.05
CA TYR A 213 -2.86 11.72 -6.33
C TYR A 213 -2.75 13.03 -7.10
N LEU A 214 -2.98 12.95 -8.41
CA LEU A 214 -3.14 14.06 -9.33
C LEU A 214 -4.63 14.17 -9.71
N PRO A 215 -5.36 15.18 -9.19
CA PRO A 215 -6.81 15.30 -9.39
C PRO A 215 -7.18 15.41 -10.88
N GLU A 216 -6.55 16.35 -11.59
CA GLU A 216 -6.84 16.66 -12.99
C GLU A 216 -6.48 15.49 -13.92
N GLU A 217 -5.39 14.79 -13.63
CA GLU A 217 -4.96 13.63 -14.42
C GLU A 217 -5.67 12.33 -14.04
N ARG A 218 -6.42 12.33 -12.94
CA ARG A 218 -7.11 11.15 -12.39
C ARG A 218 -6.14 9.97 -12.18
N ARG A 219 -5.00 10.26 -11.54
CA ARG A 219 -3.94 9.28 -11.26
C ARG A 219 -3.59 9.25 -9.78
N LEU A 220 -3.39 8.05 -9.24
CA LEU A 220 -2.78 7.86 -7.92
C LEU A 220 -1.25 7.92 -8.02
N ILE A 221 -0.63 8.42 -6.97
CA ILE A 221 0.82 8.47 -6.76
C ILE A 221 1.18 7.46 -5.68
N TYR A 222 2.13 6.56 -5.96
CA TYR A 222 2.49 5.49 -5.03
C TYR A 222 3.97 5.15 -5.04
N ARG A 223 4.43 4.53 -3.94
CA ARG A 223 5.73 3.85 -3.84
C ARG A 223 5.52 2.37 -4.10
N ASP A 224 6.39 1.83 -4.95
CA ASP A 224 6.40 0.42 -5.31
C ASP A 224 7.62 -0.27 -4.69
N PRO A 225 7.45 -1.19 -3.73
CA PRO A 225 8.55 -1.95 -3.15
C PRO A 225 9.40 -2.72 -4.17
N MET A 226 8.87 -3.08 -5.34
CA MET A 226 9.66 -3.71 -6.41
C MET A 226 10.56 -2.72 -7.16
N SER A 227 10.32 -1.42 -7.03
CA SER A 227 11.13 -0.40 -7.68
C SER A 227 12.53 -0.32 -7.05
N ARG A 228 13.55 -0.19 -7.90
CA ARG A 228 14.92 0.13 -7.50
C ARG A 228 15.27 1.61 -7.68
N ILE A 229 14.36 2.35 -8.31
CA ILE A 229 14.50 3.77 -8.58
C ILE A 229 13.54 4.53 -7.67
N SER A 230 14.00 5.65 -7.11
CA SER A 230 13.31 6.36 -6.04
C SER A 230 12.12 7.20 -6.49
N GLU A 231 11.80 7.21 -7.78
CA GLU A 231 10.69 7.95 -8.34
C GLU A 231 9.34 7.37 -7.92
N TYR A 232 8.36 8.23 -7.77
CA TYR A 232 6.97 7.85 -7.60
C TYR A 232 6.44 7.17 -8.87
N LYS A 233 5.59 6.18 -8.66
CA LYS A 233 4.82 5.56 -9.73
C LYS A 233 3.44 6.19 -9.82
N LEU A 234 2.89 6.16 -11.03
CA LEU A 234 1.56 6.68 -11.32
C LEU A 234 0.71 5.55 -11.90
N MET A 235 -0.52 5.43 -11.41
CA MET A 235 -1.54 4.56 -12.01
C MET A 235 -2.84 5.33 -12.17
N SER A 236 -3.62 5.03 -13.21
CA SER A 236 -4.92 5.69 -13.38
C SER A 236 -5.91 5.25 -12.31
N PHE A 237 -6.90 6.09 -12.00
CA PHE A 237 -7.99 5.70 -11.08
C PHE A 237 -8.72 4.44 -11.54
N LYS A 238 -8.89 4.26 -12.86
CA LYS A 238 -9.52 3.08 -13.45
C LYS A 238 -8.65 1.83 -13.28
N GLU A 239 -7.34 1.97 -13.51
CA GLU A 239 -6.38 0.89 -13.29
C GLU A 239 -6.38 0.46 -11.82
N PHE A 240 -6.27 1.42 -10.90
CA PHE A 240 -6.27 1.17 -9.47
C PHE A 240 -7.49 0.36 -9.03
N ASP A 241 -8.68 0.81 -9.39
CA ASP A 241 -9.93 0.12 -9.05
C ASP A 241 -9.89 -1.33 -9.57
N ARG A 242 -9.49 -1.50 -10.83
CA ARG A 242 -9.40 -2.82 -11.47
C ARG A 242 -8.37 -3.75 -10.81
N VAL A 243 -7.21 -3.25 -10.37
CA VAL A 243 -6.17 -4.10 -9.76
C VAL A 243 -6.40 -4.36 -8.29
N ARG A 244 -7.03 -3.43 -7.55
CA ARG A 244 -7.32 -3.60 -6.12
C ARG A 244 -8.57 -4.45 -5.88
N THR A 245 -9.52 -4.49 -6.81
CA THR A 245 -10.74 -5.32 -6.71
C THR A 245 -10.64 -6.62 -7.50
N ALA A 246 -9.43 -7.01 -7.89
CA ALA A 246 -9.20 -8.28 -8.56
C ALA A 246 -9.40 -9.45 -7.59
N TYR A 247 -9.79 -10.62 -8.11
CA TYR A 247 -9.88 -11.82 -7.28
C TYR A 247 -8.53 -12.11 -6.61
N GLY A 248 -8.54 -12.37 -5.30
CA GLY A 248 -7.34 -12.65 -4.50
C GLY A 248 -6.82 -11.47 -3.67
N THR A 249 -7.25 -10.24 -3.93
CA THR A 249 -6.80 -9.05 -3.16
C THR A 249 -7.64 -8.73 -1.95
N ASP A 250 -8.83 -9.33 -1.83
CA ASP A 250 -9.84 -9.04 -0.81
C ASP A 250 -10.21 -7.55 -0.65
N GLU A 251 -9.91 -6.76 -1.69
CA GLU A 251 -10.02 -5.29 -1.65
C GLU A 251 -9.28 -4.64 -0.47
N ASP A 252 -8.18 -5.26 -0.03
CA ASP A 252 -7.45 -4.87 1.16
C ASP A 252 -6.89 -3.44 1.05
N LEU A 253 -7.33 -2.60 1.96
CA LEU A 253 -6.87 -1.23 2.17
C LEU A 253 -6.56 -1.01 3.64
N LEU A 254 -5.30 -0.71 3.92
CA LEU A 254 -4.81 -0.44 5.27
C LEU A 254 -4.44 1.04 5.37
N PHE A 255 -5.37 1.81 5.95
CA PHE A 255 -5.26 3.23 6.15
C PHE A 255 -4.37 3.49 7.37
N VAL A 256 -3.31 4.27 7.20
CA VAL A 256 -2.43 4.67 8.31
C VAL A 256 -2.75 6.11 8.71
N PHE A 257 -2.76 6.39 10.01
CA PHE A 257 -2.97 7.73 10.56
C PHE A 257 -1.67 8.25 11.18
N GLY A 258 -1.14 9.33 10.61
CA GLY A 258 0.12 9.98 10.96
C GLY A 258 0.00 11.47 11.22
#